data_AF-A0A9W6IJN9-F1
#
_entry.id   AF-A0A9W6IJN9-F1
#
_cell.length_a   1.000
_cell.length_b   1.000
_cell.length_c   1.000
_cell.angle_alpha   90.00
_cell.angle_beta   90.00
_cell.angle_gamma   90.00
#
_symmetry.space_group_name_H-M   'P 1'
#
loop_
_entity.id
_entity.type
_entity.pdbx_description
1 polymer ?
#
loop_
_entity_poly.entity_id
_entity_poly.type
_entity_poly.pdbx_seq_one_letter_code
_entity_poly.pdbx_strand_id
1 'polypeptide(L)'
;MTPSRWAFGLCILFALATTLLTLAFGTPPEPAVPLHSGFSTPILALEFATQVAHLDFLQGEAGAEMRDYIRHVQFIDVFFPVAYAGMAACLFLGMAMRGNIFAVLGVGLAVATIVADWQENATIDDILDEIENPHCNAQTVPDDQDGDPVLRDCLSDEVFENAPPALELASFVFDSFLPIRIEFLREDTWIKWALMATYAVLLSALLWFSGRPVWHEWRRWLAVPPALAAFAICLTWLTGSNGHVAEIMSILLIPFMLTFPAAAVMYFLAKPEGSRKKGTR
;
A
#
# COMPACT_ATOMS: atom_id res chain seq x y z
N MET A 1 -8.60 -33.87 -3.19
CA MET A 1 -8.79 -32.51 -3.77
C MET A 1 -7.75 -32.30 -4.86
N THR A 2 -8.06 -31.61 -5.97
CA THR A 2 -7.03 -31.27 -6.98
C THR A 2 -6.17 -30.10 -6.49
N PRO A 3 -4.91 -29.94 -6.95
CA PRO A 3 -4.05 -28.81 -6.57
C PRO A 3 -4.72 -27.44 -6.79
N SER A 4 -5.41 -27.27 -7.93
CA SER A 4 -6.15 -26.03 -8.21
C SER A 4 -7.23 -25.71 -7.16
N ARG A 5 -7.89 -26.74 -6.62
CA ARG A 5 -8.94 -26.54 -5.60
C ARG A 5 -8.37 -26.13 -4.25
N TRP A 6 -7.18 -26.62 -3.91
CA TRP A 6 -6.45 -26.13 -2.74
C TRP A 6 -6.09 -24.66 -2.90
N ALA A 7 -5.59 -24.25 -4.07
CA ALA A 7 -5.29 -22.84 -4.34
C ALA A 7 -6.52 -21.93 -4.16
N PHE A 8 -7.68 -22.31 -4.70
CA PHE A 8 -8.92 -21.54 -4.48
C PHE A 8 -9.40 -21.57 -3.02
N GLY A 9 -9.23 -22.70 -2.32
CA GLY A 9 -9.54 -22.79 -0.89
C GLY A 9 -8.65 -21.86 -0.05
N LEU A 10 -7.35 -21.81 -0.35
CA LEU A 10 -6.40 -20.89 0.29
C LEU A 10 -6.72 -19.43 -0.03
N CYS A 11 -7.16 -19.11 -1.26
CA CYS A 11 -7.63 -17.77 -1.59
C CYS A 11 -8.79 -17.34 -0.68
N ILE A 12 -9.75 -18.22 -0.39
CA ILE A 12 -10.86 -17.93 0.54
C ILE A 12 -10.34 -17.76 1.98
N LEU A 13 -9.40 -18.60 2.41
CA LEU A 13 -8.78 -18.48 3.73
C LEU A 13 -8.04 -17.15 3.89
N PHE A 14 -7.27 -16.75 2.89
CA PHE A 14 -6.57 -15.46 2.89
C PHE A 14 -7.54 -14.27 2.82
N ALA A 15 -8.68 -14.40 2.14
CA ALA A 15 -9.73 -13.39 2.18
C ALA A 15 -10.28 -13.20 3.60
N LEU A 16 -10.52 -14.31 4.33
CA LEU A 16 -10.92 -14.24 5.74
C LEU A 16 -9.84 -13.60 6.62
N ALA A 17 -8.56 -13.99 6.41
CA ALA A 17 -7.44 -13.38 7.12
C ALA A 17 -7.36 -11.87 6.85
N THR A 18 -7.52 -11.46 5.59
CA THR A 18 -7.56 -10.04 5.19
C THR A 18 -8.66 -9.31 5.93
N THR A 19 -9.90 -9.82 5.94
CA THR A 19 -10.99 -9.20 6.70
C THR A 19 -10.69 -9.10 8.19
N LEU A 20 -10.15 -10.15 8.81
CA LEU A 20 -9.83 -10.15 10.24
C LEU A 20 -8.74 -9.14 10.59
N LEU A 21 -7.70 -9.03 9.77
CA LEU A 21 -6.62 -8.07 9.95
C LEU A 21 -7.09 -6.63 9.74
N THR A 22 -7.94 -6.36 8.73
CA THR A 22 -8.57 -5.04 8.56
C THR A 22 -9.38 -4.62 9.78
N LEU A 23 -10.12 -5.56 10.39
CA LEU A 23 -10.85 -5.28 11.64
C LEU A 23 -9.90 -5.03 12.82
N ALA A 24 -8.71 -5.65 12.82
CA ALA A 24 -7.71 -5.49 13.87
C ALA A 24 -6.97 -4.14 13.81
N PHE A 25 -6.97 -3.44 12.67
CA PHE A 25 -6.46 -2.07 12.56
C PHE A 25 -7.20 -1.10 13.49
N GLY A 26 -8.48 -1.37 13.79
CA GLY A 26 -9.29 -0.50 14.65
C GLY A 26 -9.62 0.84 13.99
N THR A 27 -10.03 1.81 14.82
CA THR A 27 -10.39 3.15 14.37
C THR A 27 -9.24 4.11 14.67
N PRO A 28 -8.80 4.93 13.69
CA PRO A 28 -7.79 5.94 13.95
C PRO A 28 -8.30 6.98 14.98
N PRO A 29 -7.40 7.54 15.81
CA PRO A 29 -7.73 8.71 16.62
C PRO A 29 -8.02 9.92 15.72
N GLU A 30 -8.73 10.92 16.26
CA GLU A 30 -8.94 12.17 15.52
C GLU A 30 -7.59 12.89 15.38
N PRO A 31 -7.21 13.35 14.18
CA PRO A 31 -5.94 14.02 13.97
C PRO A 31 -5.96 15.40 14.66
N ALA A 32 -4.87 15.73 15.37
CA ALA A 32 -4.77 16.98 16.12
C ALA A 32 -4.79 18.25 15.24
N VAL A 33 -4.37 18.11 13.98
CA VAL A 33 -4.53 19.13 12.93
C VAL A 33 -5.21 18.51 11.71
N PRO A 34 -5.91 19.30 10.89
CA PRO A 34 -6.54 18.78 9.67
C PRO A 34 -5.52 18.11 8.75
N LEU A 35 -5.89 16.96 8.20
CA LEU A 35 -5.09 16.28 7.18
C LEU A 35 -5.04 17.13 5.90
N HIS A 36 -3.92 17.05 5.18
CA HIS A 36 -3.70 17.83 3.97
C HIS A 36 -4.60 17.35 2.81
N SER A 37 -4.69 18.17 1.76
CA SER A 37 -5.21 17.78 0.44
C SER A 37 -6.59 17.08 0.39
N GLY A 38 -7.41 17.21 1.43
CA GLY A 38 -8.75 16.61 1.50
C GLY A 38 -8.76 15.13 1.92
N PHE A 39 -7.67 14.62 2.50
CA PHE A 39 -7.65 13.31 3.15
C PHE A 39 -8.52 13.30 4.42
N SER A 40 -9.11 12.14 4.69
CA SER A 40 -9.84 11.84 5.92
C SER A 40 -9.19 10.67 6.68
N THR A 41 -8.45 9.82 5.97
CA THR A 41 -7.78 8.65 6.51
C THR A 41 -6.30 8.96 6.77
N PRO A 42 -5.81 8.92 8.02
CA PRO A 42 -4.43 9.28 8.35
C PRO A 42 -3.36 8.47 7.62
N ILE A 43 -3.57 7.15 7.43
CA ILE A 43 -2.60 6.32 6.71
C ILE A 43 -2.49 6.72 5.23
N LEU A 44 -3.61 7.03 4.57
CA LEU A 44 -3.58 7.50 3.18
C LEU A 44 -2.93 8.88 3.07
N ALA A 45 -3.17 9.77 4.03
CA ALA A 45 -2.49 11.07 4.08
C ALA A 45 -0.96 10.89 4.20
N LEU A 46 -0.52 9.96 5.05
CA LEU A 46 0.90 9.62 5.17
C LEU A 46 1.48 9.04 3.88
N GLU A 47 0.87 8.00 3.31
CA GLU A 47 1.32 7.34 2.07
C GLU A 47 1.45 8.35 0.91
N PHE A 48 0.54 9.33 0.83
CA PHE A 48 0.52 10.32 -0.25
C PHE A 48 1.16 11.66 0.14
N ALA A 49 1.95 11.71 1.21
CA ALA A 49 2.71 12.89 1.57
C ALA A 49 3.74 13.25 0.48
N THR A 50 3.89 14.54 0.19
CA THR A 50 4.84 15.06 -0.81
C THR A 50 5.77 16.13 -0.26
N GLN A 51 5.56 16.54 1.00
CA GLN A 51 6.34 17.54 1.70
C GLN A 51 6.22 17.32 3.21
N VAL A 52 7.21 17.78 3.97
CA VAL A 52 7.27 17.60 5.43
C VAL A 52 6.05 18.15 6.15
N ALA A 53 5.53 19.30 5.71
CA ALA A 53 4.34 19.92 6.28
C ALA A 53 3.08 19.03 6.21
N HIS A 54 3.05 18.01 5.35
CA HIS A 54 1.94 17.04 5.34
C HIS A 54 1.93 16.12 6.56
N LEU A 55 3.06 16.03 7.27
CA LEU A 55 3.23 15.21 8.46
C LEU A 55 2.93 15.98 9.76
N ASP A 56 2.45 17.22 9.70
CA ASP A 56 2.17 18.06 10.88
C ASP A 56 1.24 17.38 11.90
N PHE A 57 0.34 16.51 11.43
CA PHE A 57 -0.56 15.72 12.29
C PHE A 57 0.15 14.63 13.11
N LEU A 58 1.42 14.37 12.84
CA LEU A 58 2.30 13.46 13.57
C LEU A 58 3.27 14.20 14.50
N GLN A 59 3.32 15.53 14.49
CA GLN A 59 4.34 16.30 15.19
C GLN A 59 4.04 16.53 16.67
N GLY A 60 5.10 16.62 17.48
CA GLY A 60 5.04 16.97 18.89
C GLY A 60 4.23 16.01 19.77
N GLU A 61 3.87 16.47 20.97
CA GLU A 61 3.05 15.70 21.93
C GLU A 61 1.63 15.45 21.38
N ALA A 62 1.06 16.39 20.62
CA ALA A 62 -0.27 16.28 20.05
C ALA A 62 -0.38 15.15 19.00
N GLY A 63 0.72 14.83 18.30
CA GLY A 63 0.78 13.72 17.35
C GLY A 63 1.08 12.35 17.97
N ALA A 64 1.36 12.26 19.28
CA ALA A 64 1.83 11.03 19.91
C ALA A 64 0.83 9.87 19.79
N GLU A 65 -0.46 10.12 20.07
CA GLU A 65 -1.50 9.09 19.95
C GLU A 65 -1.66 8.60 18.49
N MET A 66 -1.50 9.49 17.52
CA MET A 66 -1.54 9.12 16.10
C MET A 66 -0.33 8.27 15.71
N ARG A 67 0.89 8.59 16.19
CA ARG A 67 2.08 7.77 15.94
C ARG A 67 1.94 6.38 16.56
N ASP A 68 1.45 6.28 17.80
CA ASP A 68 1.16 5.00 18.45
C ASP A 68 0.15 4.17 17.64
N TYR A 69 -0.91 4.82 17.14
CA TYR A 69 -1.89 4.17 16.26
C TYR A 69 -1.23 3.66 14.96
N ILE A 70 -0.43 4.48 14.28
CA ILE A 70 0.23 4.07 13.04
C ILE A 70 1.22 2.92 13.32
N ARG A 71 1.99 2.95 14.40
CA ARG A 71 2.89 1.84 14.79
C ARG A 71 2.12 0.55 15.05
N HIS A 72 0.96 0.63 15.69
CA HIS A 72 0.07 -0.52 15.87
C HIS A 72 -0.42 -1.07 14.53
N VAL A 73 -0.81 -0.18 13.60
CA VAL A 73 -1.19 -0.58 12.23
C VAL A 73 0.00 -1.23 11.52
N GLN A 74 1.18 -0.61 11.53
CA GLN A 74 2.42 -1.14 10.92
C GLN A 74 2.76 -2.54 11.43
N PHE A 75 2.62 -2.79 12.73
CA PHE A 75 2.81 -4.13 13.31
C PHE A 75 1.87 -5.18 12.69
N ILE A 76 0.60 -4.83 12.48
CA ILE A 76 -0.38 -5.70 11.82
C ILE A 76 -0.06 -5.82 10.32
N ASP A 77 0.42 -4.73 9.72
CA ASP A 77 0.73 -4.59 8.30
C ASP A 77 1.99 -5.35 7.87
N VAL A 78 2.71 -5.97 8.81
CA VAL A 78 3.66 -7.06 8.47
C VAL A 78 2.95 -8.27 7.87
N PHE A 79 1.72 -8.57 8.33
CA PHE A 79 0.95 -9.75 7.93
C PHE A 79 -0.12 -9.45 6.88
N PHE A 80 -0.63 -8.22 6.85
CA PHE A 80 -1.73 -7.84 5.97
C PHE A 80 -1.41 -7.98 4.47
N PRO A 81 -0.21 -7.63 3.97
CA PRO A 81 0.17 -7.83 2.57
C PRO A 81 0.24 -9.30 2.20
N VAL A 82 0.75 -10.13 3.12
CA VAL A 82 0.73 -11.60 2.95
C VAL A 82 -0.70 -12.11 2.83
N ALA A 83 -1.65 -11.51 3.56
CA ALA A 83 -3.06 -11.88 3.46
C ALA A 83 -3.69 -11.43 2.14
N TYR A 84 -3.69 -10.13 1.83
CA TYR A 84 -4.43 -9.61 0.66
C TYR A 84 -3.76 -10.00 -0.66
N ALA A 85 -2.44 -9.94 -0.75
CA ALA A 85 -1.73 -10.31 -1.97
C ALA A 85 -1.54 -11.84 -2.05
N GLY A 86 -1.45 -12.54 -0.93
CA GLY A 86 -1.53 -14.02 -0.89
C GLY A 86 -2.87 -14.54 -1.40
N MET A 87 -3.98 -13.86 -1.09
CA MET A 87 -5.29 -14.11 -1.69
C MET A 87 -5.23 -14.00 -3.23
N ALA A 88 -4.67 -12.91 -3.76
CA ALA A 88 -4.51 -12.71 -5.19
C ALA A 88 -3.62 -13.80 -5.84
N ALA A 89 -2.45 -14.07 -5.26
CA ALA A 89 -1.52 -15.08 -5.71
C ALA A 89 -2.17 -16.48 -5.78
N CYS A 90 -2.95 -16.84 -4.76
CA CYS A 90 -3.67 -18.11 -4.71
C CYS A 90 -4.74 -18.23 -5.81
N LEU A 91 -5.50 -17.17 -6.09
CA LEU A 91 -6.47 -17.18 -7.19
C LEU A 91 -5.76 -17.37 -8.54
N PHE A 92 -4.71 -16.59 -8.80
CA PHE A 92 -3.92 -16.68 -10.03
C PHE A 92 -3.26 -18.05 -10.19
N LEU A 93 -2.70 -18.61 -9.11
CA LEU A 93 -2.13 -19.95 -9.10
C LEU A 93 -3.19 -21.00 -9.45
N GLY A 94 -4.39 -20.90 -8.87
CA GLY A 94 -5.50 -21.79 -9.19
C GLY A 94 -5.94 -21.70 -10.66
N MET A 95 -5.95 -20.50 -11.24
CA MET A 95 -6.21 -20.29 -12.66
C MET A 95 -5.09 -20.87 -13.55
N ALA A 96 -3.83 -20.68 -13.18
CA ALA A 96 -2.67 -21.21 -13.89
C ALA A 96 -2.67 -22.74 -13.89
N MET A 97 -2.94 -23.37 -12.74
CA MET A 97 -3.11 -24.82 -12.61
C MET A 97 -4.27 -25.39 -13.44
N ARG A 98 -5.17 -24.54 -13.94
CA ARG A 98 -6.26 -24.89 -14.85
C ARG A 98 -5.96 -24.57 -16.32
N GLY A 99 -4.71 -24.27 -16.65
CA GLY A 99 -4.24 -24.05 -18.02
C GLY A 99 -4.21 -22.59 -18.46
N ASN A 100 -4.52 -21.63 -17.60
CA ASN A 100 -4.41 -20.21 -17.96
C ASN A 100 -2.97 -19.72 -17.74
N ILE A 101 -2.13 -19.81 -18.77
CA ILE A 101 -0.70 -19.46 -18.67
C ILE A 101 -0.46 -17.99 -18.28
N PHE A 102 -1.34 -17.07 -18.69
CA PHE A 102 -1.23 -15.65 -18.33
C PHE A 102 -1.43 -15.40 -16.84
N ALA A 103 -2.12 -16.29 -16.13
CA ALA A 103 -2.29 -16.17 -14.69
C ALA A 103 -0.97 -16.36 -13.91
N VAL A 104 0.07 -16.96 -14.52
CA VAL A 104 1.40 -17.04 -13.89
C VAL A 104 1.98 -15.65 -13.63
N LEU A 105 1.75 -14.69 -14.53
CA LEU A 105 2.17 -13.30 -14.34
C LEU A 105 1.51 -12.68 -13.10
N GLY A 106 0.23 -13.01 -12.87
CA GLY A 106 -0.51 -12.54 -11.70
C GLY A 106 0.03 -13.06 -10.38
N VAL A 107 0.59 -14.28 -10.36
CA VAL A 107 1.31 -14.79 -9.17
C VAL A 107 2.54 -13.94 -8.90
N GLY A 108 3.37 -13.68 -9.91
CA GLY A 108 4.58 -12.87 -9.77
C GLY A 108 4.28 -11.44 -9.31
N LEU A 109 3.27 -10.80 -9.91
CA LEU A 109 2.84 -9.46 -9.52
C LEU A 109 2.35 -9.41 -8.08
N ALA A 110 1.50 -10.37 -7.66
CA ALA A 110 1.00 -10.42 -6.30
C ALA A 110 2.12 -10.65 -5.27
N VAL A 111 3.10 -11.51 -5.55
CA VAL A 111 4.26 -11.68 -4.66
C VAL A 111 5.11 -10.42 -4.60
N ALA A 112 5.32 -9.74 -5.74
CA ALA A 112 6.04 -8.46 -5.76
C ALA A 112 5.33 -7.39 -4.93
N THR A 113 4.00 -7.38 -4.91
CA THR A 113 3.22 -6.45 -4.08
C THR A 113 3.52 -6.65 -2.59
N ILE A 114 3.68 -7.87 -2.10
CA ILE A 114 4.07 -8.13 -0.69
C ILE A 114 5.41 -7.45 -0.36
N VAL A 115 6.39 -7.58 -1.27
CA VAL A 115 7.71 -6.99 -1.08
C VAL A 115 7.66 -5.46 -1.12
N ALA A 116 6.91 -4.89 -2.06
CA ALA A 116 6.74 -3.44 -2.18
C ALA A 116 6.07 -2.84 -0.94
N ASP A 117 5.07 -3.53 -0.40
CA ASP A 117 4.33 -3.11 0.79
C ASP A 117 5.24 -3.13 2.04
N TRP A 118 6.04 -4.20 2.23
CA TRP A 118 7.05 -4.23 3.29
C TRP A 118 8.14 -3.15 3.15
N GLN A 119 8.51 -2.80 1.93
CA GLN A 119 9.48 -1.72 1.68
C GLN A 119 8.89 -0.36 2.08
N GLU A 120 7.66 -0.07 1.68
CA GLU A 120 6.94 1.15 2.08
C GLU A 120 6.76 1.24 3.60
N ASN A 121 6.37 0.13 4.23
CA ASN A 121 6.21 0.04 5.68
C ASN A 121 7.53 0.30 6.43
N ALA A 122 8.65 -0.20 5.91
CA ALA A 122 9.97 0.15 6.46
C ALA A 122 10.27 1.65 6.34
N THR A 123 9.91 2.28 5.21
CA THR A 123 10.07 3.73 5.02
C THR A 123 9.15 4.54 5.96
N ILE A 124 7.94 4.06 6.24
CA ILE A 124 7.04 4.67 7.24
C ILE A 124 7.63 4.57 8.65
N ASP A 125 8.12 3.40 9.06
CA ASP A 125 8.74 3.21 10.37
C ASP A 125 9.95 4.16 10.56
N ASP A 126 10.78 4.27 9.52
CA ASP A 126 11.91 5.20 9.47
C ASP A 126 11.49 6.69 9.64
N ILE A 127 10.35 7.08 9.06
CA ILE A 127 9.77 8.42 9.22
C ILE A 127 9.29 8.64 10.65
N LEU A 128 8.58 7.66 11.23
CA LEU A 128 8.08 7.75 12.60
C LEU A 128 9.23 7.82 13.62
N ASP A 129 10.28 7.02 13.41
CA ASP A 129 11.47 7.02 14.25
C ASP A 129 12.19 8.38 14.22
N GLU A 130 12.29 9.02 13.04
CA GLU A 130 12.89 10.35 12.90
C GLU A 130 12.03 11.45 13.53
N ILE A 131 10.69 11.35 13.48
CA ILE A 131 9.80 12.31 14.14
C ILE A 131 9.91 12.21 15.67
N GLU A 132 10.05 11.00 16.21
CA GLU A 132 10.12 10.78 17.67
C GLU A 132 11.51 11.03 18.26
N ASN A 133 12.54 10.71 17.48
CA ASN A 133 13.93 10.91 17.86
C ASN A 133 14.56 11.87 16.84
N PRO A 134 14.10 13.13 16.80
CA PRO A 134 14.62 14.09 15.85
C PRO A 134 16.12 14.22 16.08
N HIS A 135 16.87 14.14 14.97
CA HIS A 135 18.30 14.38 15.00
C HIS A 135 18.64 15.76 15.56
N CYS A 136 17.71 16.71 15.50
CA CYS A 136 17.72 17.99 16.19
C CYS A 136 16.98 17.93 17.53
N ASN A 137 17.72 17.83 18.63
CA ASN A 137 17.17 17.85 19.98
C ASN A 137 18.10 18.61 20.93
N ALA A 138 17.65 18.84 22.16
CA ALA A 138 18.42 19.59 23.16
C ALA A 138 19.79 18.98 23.53
N GLN A 139 20.10 17.76 23.06
CA GLN A 139 21.40 17.11 23.24
C GLN A 139 22.32 17.23 22.02
N THR A 140 21.78 17.54 20.84
CA THR A 140 22.50 17.65 19.57
C THR A 140 22.63 19.09 19.06
N VAL A 141 21.88 20.03 19.64
CA VAL A 141 22.05 21.48 19.43
C VAL A 141 22.93 22.04 20.55
N PRO A 142 24.17 22.48 20.26
CA PRO A 142 25.05 23.09 21.26
C PRO A 142 24.43 24.38 21.85
N ASP A 143 24.63 24.61 23.15
CA ASP A 143 24.26 25.87 23.81
C ASP A 143 25.07 27.07 23.27
N ASP A 144 26.25 26.78 22.73
CA ASP A 144 27.24 27.66 22.17
C ASP A 144 27.50 27.32 20.70
N GLN A 145 27.08 28.21 19.79
CA GLN A 145 27.21 28.09 18.32
C GLN A 145 28.67 28.11 17.81
N ASP A 146 29.66 27.89 18.68
CA ASP A 146 31.08 27.99 18.37
C ASP A 146 31.66 26.63 17.95
N GLY A 147 31.53 26.31 16.67
CA GLY A 147 32.53 25.52 15.95
C GLY A 147 32.29 24.02 15.77
N ASP A 148 31.25 23.44 16.35
CA ASP A 148 30.85 22.06 16.05
C ASP A 148 29.84 22.00 14.89
N PRO A 149 29.99 21.06 13.93
CA PRO A 149 29.05 20.91 12.83
C PRO A 149 27.70 20.40 13.35
N VAL A 150 26.70 21.27 13.34
CA VAL A 150 25.30 20.96 13.67
C VAL A 150 24.52 20.75 12.37
N LEU A 151 23.48 19.90 12.40
CA LEU A 151 22.56 19.77 11.27
C LEU A 151 21.88 21.12 10.97
N ARG A 152 21.77 21.47 9.69
CA ARG A 152 21.21 22.76 9.25
C ARG A 152 19.82 23.00 9.81
N ASP A 153 19.00 21.96 9.79
CA ASP A 153 17.61 21.99 10.22
C ASP A 153 17.45 22.18 11.74
N CYS A 154 18.55 22.09 12.50
CA CYS A 154 18.55 22.40 13.92
C CYS A 154 18.82 23.88 14.22
N LEU A 155 19.23 24.66 13.21
CA LEU A 155 19.64 26.05 13.32
C LEU A 155 18.54 26.94 12.72
N SER A 156 18.27 28.08 13.35
CA SER A 156 17.29 29.04 12.81
C SER A 156 17.83 29.70 11.53
N ASP A 157 16.93 30.15 10.65
CA ASP A 157 17.30 30.89 9.43
C ASP A 157 18.21 32.10 9.73
N GLU A 158 18.05 32.71 10.91
CA GLU A 158 18.87 33.82 11.42
C GLU A 158 20.36 33.45 11.57
N VAL A 159 20.69 32.18 11.86
CA VAL A 159 22.08 31.69 11.96
C VAL A 159 22.78 31.74 10.59
N PHE A 160 22.02 31.58 9.51
CA PHE A 160 22.56 31.52 8.15
C PHE A 160 22.61 32.87 7.43
N GLU A 161 21.96 33.92 7.94
CA GLU A 161 21.98 35.25 7.30
C GLU A 161 23.39 35.83 7.15
N ASN A 162 24.33 35.44 8.02
CA ASN A 162 25.74 35.89 7.99
C ASN A 162 26.75 34.74 8.14
N ALA A 163 26.35 33.50 7.88
CA ALA A 163 27.21 32.34 8.08
C ALA A 163 28.44 32.34 7.15
N PRO A 164 29.62 31.91 7.61
CA PRO A 164 30.76 31.68 6.73
C PRO A 164 30.43 30.57 5.71
N PRO A 165 30.95 30.63 4.47
CA PRO A 165 30.70 29.59 3.45
C PRO A 165 31.07 28.17 3.89
N ALA A 166 32.02 28.03 4.83
CA ALA A 166 32.39 26.74 5.40
C ALA A 166 31.32 26.16 6.33
N LEU A 167 30.60 27.02 7.07
CA LEU A 167 29.48 26.61 7.93
C LEU A 167 28.26 26.25 7.08
N GLU A 168 27.96 27.04 6.03
CA GLU A 168 26.90 26.70 5.06
C GLU A 168 27.17 25.37 4.34
N LEU A 169 28.41 25.13 3.92
CA LEU A 169 28.79 23.89 3.23
C LEU A 169 28.78 22.69 4.18
N ALA A 170 29.21 22.87 5.44
CA ALA A 170 29.14 21.83 6.45
C ALA A 170 27.69 21.50 6.81
N SER A 171 26.83 22.50 6.99
CA SER A 171 25.42 22.30 7.34
C SER A 171 24.64 21.61 6.21
N PHE A 172 24.97 21.86 4.95
CA PHE A 172 24.34 21.19 3.78
C PHE A 172 24.56 19.66 3.75
N VAL A 173 25.60 19.16 4.43
CA VAL A 173 25.89 17.71 4.55
C VAL A 173 25.03 17.06 5.65
N PHE A 174 24.36 17.89 6.47
CA PHE A 174 23.66 17.51 7.67
C PHE A 174 22.23 18.12 7.67
N ASP A 175 21.42 17.91 6.63
CA ASP A 175 19.97 18.21 6.70
C ASP A 175 19.23 17.00 7.33
N SER A 176 18.01 17.21 7.85
CA SER A 176 17.08 16.13 8.20
C SER A 176 16.89 15.23 6.99
N PHE A 177 16.82 13.92 7.22
CA PHE A 177 16.54 12.98 6.14
C PHE A 177 15.05 12.93 5.82
N LEU A 178 14.18 13.58 6.60
CA LEU A 178 12.74 13.54 6.44
C LEU A 178 12.24 13.97 5.04
N PRO A 179 12.75 15.04 4.39
CA PRO A 179 12.39 15.34 3.00
C PRO A 179 12.78 14.22 2.03
N ILE A 180 13.93 13.58 2.24
CA ILE A 180 14.42 12.46 1.42
C ILE A 180 13.56 11.21 1.68
N ARG A 181 13.20 10.93 2.93
CA ARG A 181 12.34 9.81 3.30
C ARG A 181 10.92 9.96 2.77
N ILE A 182 10.38 11.17 2.73
CA ILE A 182 9.09 11.45 2.09
C ILE A 182 9.16 11.17 0.59
N GLU A 183 10.28 11.50 -0.07
CA GLU A 183 10.47 11.15 -1.47
C GLU A 183 10.54 9.62 -1.67
N PHE A 184 11.26 8.90 -0.80
CA PHE A 184 11.28 7.43 -0.83
C PHE A 184 9.90 6.84 -0.58
N LEU A 185 9.15 7.36 0.41
CA LEU A 185 7.79 6.93 0.71
C LEU A 185 6.92 7.09 -0.52
N ARG A 186 6.98 8.26 -1.18
CA ARG A 186 6.21 8.53 -2.39
C ARG A 186 6.49 7.50 -3.49
N GLU A 187 7.76 7.17 -3.73
CA GLU A 187 8.14 6.17 -4.74
C GLU A 187 7.67 4.76 -4.33
N ASP A 188 7.88 4.37 -3.07
CA ASP A 188 7.49 3.06 -2.54
C ASP A 188 5.97 2.84 -2.61
N THR A 189 5.21 3.84 -2.16
CA THR A 189 3.74 3.91 -2.26
C THR A 189 3.30 3.72 -3.72
N TRP A 190 3.91 4.43 -4.68
CA TRP A 190 3.53 4.28 -6.09
C TRP A 190 3.96 2.95 -6.70
N ILE A 191 5.07 2.35 -6.28
CA ILE A 191 5.46 1.00 -6.69
C ILE A 191 4.40 -0.01 -6.23
N LYS A 192 3.98 0.04 -4.95
CA LYS A 192 2.90 -0.80 -4.40
C LYS A 192 1.62 -0.64 -5.23
N TRP A 193 1.14 0.59 -5.36
CA TRP A 193 -0.12 0.88 -6.06
C TRP A 193 -0.06 0.51 -7.55
N ALA A 194 1.08 0.70 -8.22
CA ALA A 194 1.26 0.32 -9.62
C ALA A 194 1.22 -1.20 -9.82
N LEU A 195 1.84 -1.98 -8.93
CA LEU A 195 1.75 -3.44 -8.95
C LEU A 195 0.30 -3.89 -8.74
N MET A 196 -0.41 -3.27 -7.79
CA MET A 196 -1.84 -3.52 -7.55
C MET A 196 -2.71 -3.24 -8.78
N ALA A 197 -2.54 -2.07 -9.39
CA ALA A 197 -3.25 -1.71 -10.61
C ALA A 197 -2.96 -2.70 -11.74
N THR A 198 -1.70 -3.13 -11.89
CA THR A 198 -1.29 -4.04 -12.96
C THR A 198 -1.94 -5.42 -12.81
N TYR A 199 -1.93 -6.01 -11.61
CA TYR A 199 -2.60 -7.29 -11.43
C TYR A 199 -4.13 -7.16 -11.42
N ALA A 200 -4.68 -5.99 -11.08
CA ALA A 200 -6.11 -5.71 -11.24
C ALA A 200 -6.51 -5.70 -12.73
N VAL A 201 -5.76 -5.01 -13.59
CA VAL A 201 -5.97 -5.06 -15.05
C VAL A 201 -5.87 -6.48 -15.57
N LEU A 202 -4.85 -7.23 -15.14
CA LEU A 202 -4.69 -8.64 -15.51
C LEU A 202 -5.91 -9.45 -15.08
N LEU A 203 -6.33 -9.37 -13.82
CA LEU A 203 -7.49 -10.10 -13.32
C LEU A 203 -8.74 -9.78 -14.12
N SER A 204 -9.00 -8.48 -14.36
CA SER A 204 -10.12 -8.03 -15.18
C SER A 204 -10.07 -8.66 -16.57
N ALA A 205 -8.93 -8.63 -17.25
CA ALA A 205 -8.76 -9.23 -18.56
C ALA A 205 -8.99 -10.75 -18.55
N LEU A 206 -8.44 -11.47 -17.55
CA LEU A 206 -8.65 -12.92 -17.43
C LEU A 206 -10.12 -13.27 -17.20
N LEU A 207 -10.82 -12.48 -16.37
CA LEU A 207 -12.26 -12.64 -16.11
C LEU A 207 -13.11 -12.20 -17.29
N TRP A 208 -12.69 -11.25 -18.11
CA TRP A 208 -13.45 -10.81 -19.27
C TRP A 208 -13.32 -11.78 -20.44
N PHE A 209 -12.09 -12.16 -20.78
CA PHE A 209 -11.76 -12.84 -22.04
C PHE A 209 -11.67 -14.37 -21.96
N SER A 210 -11.58 -15.00 -20.78
CA SER A 210 -11.48 -16.47 -20.74
C SER A 210 -12.75 -17.16 -21.30
N GLY A 211 -12.64 -18.19 -22.13
CA GLY A 211 -13.81 -18.78 -22.79
C GLY A 211 -14.31 -20.05 -22.10
N ARG A 212 -15.31 -19.98 -21.18
CA ARG A 212 -16.12 -21.17 -20.80
C ARG A 212 -17.58 -20.83 -20.52
N PRO A 213 -18.55 -21.68 -20.94
CA PRO A 213 -19.95 -21.25 -21.10
C PRO A 213 -20.78 -21.21 -19.81
N VAL A 214 -20.41 -21.95 -18.76
CA VAL A 214 -21.33 -22.25 -17.65
C VAL A 214 -21.55 -21.06 -16.70
N TRP A 215 -20.63 -20.09 -16.67
CA TRP A 215 -20.68 -18.92 -15.77
C TRP A 215 -20.37 -17.61 -16.49
N HIS A 216 -20.59 -17.57 -17.81
CA HIS A 216 -20.02 -16.55 -18.69
C HIS A 216 -20.48 -15.12 -18.34
N GLU A 217 -21.76 -14.94 -17.97
CA GLU A 217 -22.29 -13.61 -17.61
C GLU A 217 -21.80 -13.13 -16.26
N TRP A 218 -21.91 -13.96 -15.22
CA TRP A 218 -21.43 -13.65 -13.87
C TRP A 218 -19.94 -13.31 -13.84
N ARG A 219 -19.14 -14.02 -14.63
CA ARG A 219 -17.70 -13.77 -14.67
C ARG A 219 -17.32 -12.42 -15.26
N ARG A 220 -18.06 -11.94 -16.26
CA ARG A 220 -17.84 -10.60 -16.85
C ARG A 220 -18.20 -9.49 -15.87
N TRP A 221 -19.25 -9.68 -15.07
CA TRP A 221 -19.57 -8.75 -13.98
C TRP A 221 -18.46 -8.69 -12.93
N LEU A 222 -17.84 -9.82 -12.58
CA LEU A 222 -16.68 -9.85 -11.70
C LEU A 222 -15.42 -9.17 -12.29
N ALA A 223 -15.36 -8.92 -13.60
CA ALA A 223 -14.25 -8.19 -14.20
C ALA A 223 -14.35 -6.67 -14.02
N VAL A 224 -15.54 -6.15 -13.68
CA VAL A 224 -15.78 -4.71 -13.56
C VAL A 224 -15.06 -4.10 -12.36
N PRO A 225 -15.19 -4.62 -11.12
CA PRO A 225 -14.49 -4.05 -9.97
C PRO A 225 -12.97 -3.92 -10.14
N PRO A 226 -12.21 -4.94 -10.60
CA PRO A 226 -10.78 -4.78 -10.81
C PRO A 226 -10.42 -3.73 -11.87
N ALA A 227 -11.24 -3.58 -12.93
CA ALA A 227 -11.03 -2.53 -13.92
C ALA A 227 -11.23 -1.13 -13.32
N LEU A 228 -12.28 -0.96 -12.50
CA LEU A 228 -12.54 0.30 -11.80
C LEU A 228 -11.46 0.63 -10.78
N ALA A 229 -10.97 -0.36 -10.04
CA ALA A 229 -9.85 -0.19 -9.11
C ALA A 229 -8.57 0.26 -9.82
N ALA A 230 -8.19 -0.40 -10.91
CA ALA A 230 -7.02 0.00 -11.70
C ALA A 230 -7.17 1.42 -12.27
N PHE A 231 -8.37 1.77 -12.75
CA PHE A 231 -8.66 3.12 -13.23
C PHE A 231 -8.59 4.16 -12.11
N ALA A 232 -9.12 3.85 -10.92
CA ALA A 232 -9.08 4.73 -9.77
C ALA A 232 -7.65 5.00 -9.31
N ILE A 233 -6.79 3.97 -9.23
CA ILE A 233 -5.36 4.13 -8.91
C ILE A 233 -4.68 5.05 -9.93
N CYS A 234 -4.92 4.83 -11.22
CA CYS A 234 -4.37 5.68 -12.29
C CYS A 234 -4.87 7.13 -12.18
N LEU A 235 -6.14 7.33 -11.84
CA LEU A 235 -6.71 8.67 -11.65
C LEU A 235 -6.12 9.38 -10.43
N THR A 236 -5.90 8.68 -9.32
CA THR A 236 -5.20 9.22 -8.13
C THR A 236 -3.81 9.71 -8.51
N TRP A 237 -3.08 8.94 -9.34
CA TRP A 237 -1.75 9.33 -9.83
C TRP A 237 -1.82 10.59 -10.70
N LEU A 238 -2.71 10.61 -11.69
CA LEU A 238 -2.88 11.73 -12.62
C LEU A 238 -3.33 13.03 -11.95
N THR A 239 -3.97 12.94 -10.79
CA THR A 239 -4.43 14.09 -10.01
C THR A 239 -3.41 14.59 -9.00
N GLY A 240 -2.19 14.04 -9.02
CA GLY A 240 -1.11 14.44 -8.10
C GLY A 240 -1.43 14.05 -6.66
N SER A 241 -1.99 12.85 -6.45
CA SER A 241 -2.36 12.35 -5.13
C SER A 241 -3.38 13.22 -4.40
N ASN A 242 -4.40 13.69 -5.12
CA ASN A 242 -5.50 14.43 -4.51
C ASN A 242 -6.23 13.57 -3.46
N GLY A 243 -6.39 14.08 -2.24
CA GLY A 243 -6.93 13.31 -1.12
C GLY A 243 -8.35 12.81 -1.36
N HIS A 244 -9.25 13.63 -1.90
CA HIS A 244 -10.61 13.18 -2.21
C HIS A 244 -10.64 12.05 -3.23
N VAL A 245 -9.74 12.08 -4.22
CA VAL A 245 -9.63 11.03 -5.24
C VAL A 245 -9.05 9.75 -4.63
N ALA A 246 -8.04 9.87 -3.76
CA ALA A 246 -7.45 8.75 -3.03
C ALA A 246 -8.45 8.07 -2.08
N GLU A 247 -9.32 8.82 -1.40
CA GLU A 247 -10.40 8.26 -0.57
C GLU A 247 -11.44 7.51 -1.43
N ILE A 248 -11.80 8.04 -2.59
CA ILE A 248 -12.68 7.33 -3.53
C ILE A 248 -11.99 6.05 -4.03
N MET A 249 -10.69 6.12 -4.34
CA MET A 249 -9.90 4.96 -4.73
C MET A 249 -9.93 3.88 -3.65
N SER A 250 -9.70 4.23 -2.37
CA SER A 250 -9.71 3.26 -1.27
C SER A 250 -11.06 2.53 -1.13
N ILE A 251 -12.17 3.26 -1.29
CA ILE A 251 -13.52 2.68 -1.30
C ILE A 251 -13.71 1.73 -2.50
N LEU A 252 -13.24 2.11 -3.69
CA LEU A 252 -13.34 1.29 -4.89
C LEU A 252 -12.47 0.04 -4.85
N LEU A 253 -11.45 -0.01 -3.99
CA LEU A 253 -10.65 -1.22 -3.77
C LEU A 253 -11.41 -2.30 -3.02
N ILE A 254 -12.42 -1.96 -2.21
CA ILE A 254 -13.23 -2.96 -1.48
C ILE A 254 -13.89 -3.97 -2.43
N PRO A 255 -14.71 -3.57 -3.42
CA PRO A 255 -15.32 -4.54 -4.35
C PRO A 255 -14.27 -5.24 -5.23
N PHE A 256 -13.12 -4.63 -5.49
CA PHE A 256 -12.00 -5.29 -6.14
C PHE A 256 -11.44 -6.42 -5.27
N MET A 257 -11.15 -6.18 -3.98
CA MET A 257 -10.68 -7.22 -3.06
C MET A 257 -11.69 -8.36 -2.92
N LEU A 258 -12.99 -8.05 -2.91
CA LEU A 258 -14.06 -9.06 -2.89
C LEU A 258 -14.17 -9.89 -4.18
N THR A 259 -13.60 -9.40 -5.29
CA THR A 259 -13.58 -10.15 -6.56
C THR A 259 -12.78 -11.43 -6.43
N PHE A 260 -11.70 -11.44 -5.64
CA PHE A 260 -10.84 -12.60 -5.47
C PHE A 260 -11.57 -13.81 -4.85
N PRO A 261 -12.18 -13.72 -3.65
CA PRO A 261 -12.91 -14.83 -3.06
C PRO A 261 -14.15 -15.20 -3.88
N ALA A 262 -14.85 -14.23 -4.48
CA ALA A 262 -15.99 -14.51 -5.34
C ALA A 262 -15.58 -15.36 -6.57
N ALA A 263 -14.51 -14.96 -7.26
CA ALA A 263 -13.94 -15.74 -8.35
C ALA A 263 -13.43 -17.11 -7.88
N ALA A 264 -12.78 -17.17 -6.71
CA ALA A 264 -12.30 -18.42 -6.14
C ALA A 264 -13.43 -19.42 -5.88
N VAL A 265 -14.55 -18.99 -5.30
CA VAL A 265 -15.75 -19.83 -5.10
C VAL A 265 -16.28 -20.34 -6.44
N MET A 266 -16.45 -19.45 -7.42
CA MET A 266 -16.89 -19.84 -8.76
C MET A 266 -15.96 -20.89 -9.38
N TYR A 267 -14.65 -20.69 -9.31
CA TYR A 267 -13.69 -21.66 -9.83
C TYR A 267 -13.67 -22.96 -9.01
N PHE A 268 -13.78 -22.90 -7.69
CA PHE A 268 -13.79 -24.07 -6.81
C PHE A 268 -14.95 -25.03 -7.16
N LEU A 269 -16.14 -24.47 -7.36
CA LEU A 269 -17.37 -25.19 -7.72
C LEU A 269 -17.34 -25.69 -9.17
N ALA A 270 -16.65 -24.99 -10.08
CA ALA A 270 -16.50 -25.45 -11.47
C ALA A 270 -15.74 -26.79 -11.56
N LYS A 271 -16.25 -27.71 -12.37
CA LYS A 271 -15.60 -29.01 -12.64
C LYS A 271 -14.29 -28.82 -13.41
N PRO A 272 -13.21 -29.57 -13.10
CA PRO A 272 -11.99 -29.55 -13.88
C PRO A 272 -12.24 -29.97 -15.33
N GLU A 273 -11.46 -29.44 -16.27
CA GLU A 273 -11.48 -29.88 -17.66
C GLU A 273 -11.14 -31.38 -17.73
N GLY A 274 -11.90 -32.12 -18.54
CA GLY A 274 -11.76 -33.58 -18.69
C GLY A 274 -12.77 -34.43 -17.91
N SER A 275 -13.58 -33.86 -17.00
CA SER A 275 -14.58 -34.62 -16.24
C SER A 275 -15.92 -34.81 -16.97
N ARG A 276 -16.07 -34.35 -18.23
CA ARG A 276 -17.19 -34.78 -19.07
C ARG A 276 -16.92 -36.24 -19.40
N LYS A 277 -17.62 -37.15 -18.70
CA LYS A 277 -17.80 -38.53 -19.19
C LYS A 277 -18.14 -38.42 -20.68
N LYS A 278 -17.41 -39.15 -21.53
CA LYS A 278 -17.87 -39.49 -22.87
C LYS A 278 -19.22 -40.16 -22.69
N GLY A 279 -20.29 -39.37 -22.72
CA GLY A 279 -21.65 -39.86 -22.75
C GLY A 279 -21.83 -40.50 -24.12
N THR A 280 -21.88 -41.83 -24.08
CA THR A 280 -22.36 -42.77 -25.07
C THR A 280 -23.18 -42.13 -26.19
N ARG A 281 -22.72 -42.36 -27.42
CA ARG A 281 -23.51 -42.29 -28.65
C ARG A 281 -24.80 -43.08 -28.52
#